data_AF-A0A534I5C0-F1
#
_entry.id   AF-A0A534I5C0-F1
#
_cell.length_a   1.000
_cell.length_b   1.000
_cell.length_c   1.000
_cell.angle_alpha   90.00
_cell.angle_beta   90.00
_cell.angle_gamma   90.00
#
_symmetry.space_group_name_H-M   'P 1'
#
loop_
_entity.id
_entity.type
_entity.pdbx_description
1 polymer ?
#
loop_
_entity_poly.entity_id
_entity_poly.type
_entity_poly.pdbx_seq_one_letter_code
_entity_poly.pdbx_strand_id
1 'polypeptide(L)'
;MEGHSQYDLRGASFDQFVDFLFDHEVAPRDWYAHVEVEYDPYRVVSCYTRLFTSSRFLLSRFTKDQLEQGFWAVHGPVLDCSVSNIIWDQEVPFDIRERCVRAMYRLFADLFAEEPLNSAANMWWDSLAYAWHCGNRTRAKGGEDRLMQDVMFETLARILEIPSEPCQVAALHGLGHVHHPDTDGLIQGFLGKNGSLAPKLREYALAAARFEVL
;
A
#
# COMPACT_ATOMS: atom_id res chain seq x y z
N MET A 1 7.05 30.84 -10.67
CA MET A 1 6.71 30.45 -9.29
C MET A 1 5.39 29.71 -9.40
N GLU A 2 5.45 28.40 -9.63
CA GLU A 2 4.27 27.56 -9.44
C GLU A 2 4.02 27.55 -7.93
N GLY A 3 2.85 28.04 -7.51
CA GLY A 3 2.53 28.16 -6.09
C GLY A 3 2.31 26.78 -5.49
N HIS A 4 2.97 26.49 -4.38
CA HIS A 4 2.64 25.31 -3.58
C HIS A 4 1.24 25.49 -2.99
N SER A 5 0.38 24.47 -3.14
CA SER A 5 -0.94 24.49 -2.50
C SER A 5 -0.80 24.02 -1.06
N GLN A 6 -1.29 24.80 -0.11
CA GLN A 6 -1.21 24.48 1.32
C GLN A 6 -2.56 23.93 1.81
N TYR A 7 -2.54 22.78 2.49
CA TYR A 7 -3.71 22.15 3.08
C TYR A 7 -3.50 21.98 4.59
N ASP A 8 -4.54 22.22 5.38
CA ASP A 8 -4.54 21.93 6.82
C ASP A 8 -5.54 20.81 7.13
N LEU A 9 -5.01 19.64 7.49
CA LEU A 9 -5.76 18.44 7.84
C LEU A 9 -5.85 18.20 9.35
N ARG A 10 -5.26 19.06 10.20
CA ARG A 10 -5.29 18.86 11.67
C ARG A 10 -6.72 18.80 12.22
N GLY A 11 -7.63 19.56 11.62
CA GLY A 11 -9.06 19.60 11.95
C GLY A 11 -9.98 18.84 11.01
N ALA A 12 -9.45 18.20 9.96
CA ALA A 12 -10.26 17.59 8.91
C ALA A 12 -11.11 16.42 9.44
N SER A 13 -12.35 16.34 8.97
CA SER A 13 -13.18 15.15 9.10
C SER A 13 -12.64 14.02 8.22
N PHE A 14 -13.11 12.80 8.46
CA PHE A 14 -12.77 11.67 7.58
C PHE A 14 -13.20 11.93 6.13
N ASP A 15 -14.37 12.52 5.90
CA ASP A 15 -14.84 12.82 4.55
C ASP A 15 -13.97 13.89 3.88
N GLN A 16 -13.56 14.92 4.61
CA GLN A 16 -12.63 15.94 4.09
C GLN A 16 -11.26 15.35 3.76
N PHE A 17 -10.77 14.40 4.56
CA PHE A 17 -9.53 13.67 4.27
C PHE A 17 -9.65 12.81 3.01
N VAL A 18 -10.80 12.17 2.80
CA VAL A 18 -11.09 11.39 1.58
C VAL A 18 -11.17 12.31 0.37
N ASP A 19 -11.92 13.40 0.46
CA ASP A 19 -12.05 14.37 -0.64
C ASP A 19 -10.68 14.98 -0.98
N PHE A 20 -9.84 15.26 0.04
CA PHE A 20 -8.46 15.70 -0.17
C PHE A 20 -7.61 14.69 -0.96
N LEU A 21 -7.84 13.38 -0.84
CA LEU A 21 -7.06 12.37 -1.56
C LEU A 21 -7.59 12.09 -2.97
N PHE A 22 -8.91 12.18 -3.18
CA PHE A 22 -9.56 11.64 -4.37
C PHE A 22 -10.40 12.64 -5.17
N ASP A 23 -10.83 13.77 -4.58
CA ASP A 23 -11.67 14.79 -5.25
C ASP A 23 -10.82 15.84 -5.97
N HIS A 24 -9.97 15.37 -6.89
CA HIS A 24 -9.20 16.21 -7.79
C HIS A 24 -9.62 15.97 -9.24
N GLU A 25 -9.48 16.99 -10.06
CA GLU A 25 -9.56 16.82 -11.51
C GLU A 25 -8.37 15.96 -11.97
N VAL A 26 -8.65 14.93 -12.78
CA VAL A 26 -7.61 14.03 -13.29
C VAL A 26 -6.72 14.81 -14.24
N ALA A 27 -5.47 15.02 -13.85
CA ALA A 27 -4.50 15.78 -14.62
C ALA A 27 -3.27 14.93 -14.98
N PRO A 28 -2.58 15.21 -16.10
CA PRO A 28 -1.33 14.54 -16.45
C PRO A 28 -0.19 14.77 -15.44
N ARG A 29 -0.29 15.83 -14.64
CA ARG A 29 0.64 16.11 -13.54
C ARG A 29 0.01 15.63 -12.24
N ASP A 30 0.85 15.04 -11.38
CA ASP A 30 0.45 14.63 -10.05
C ASP A 30 0.16 15.85 -9.18
N TRP A 31 -1.11 16.06 -8.84
CA TRP A 31 -1.54 17.20 -8.02
C TRP A 31 -0.79 17.25 -6.68
N TYR A 32 -0.45 16.08 -6.12
CA TYR A 32 0.22 15.92 -4.83
C TYR A 32 1.73 16.25 -4.86
N ALA A 33 2.32 16.52 -6.03
CA ALA A 33 3.76 16.82 -6.15
C ALA A 33 4.16 18.23 -5.68
N HIS A 34 3.19 19.14 -5.55
CA HIS A 34 3.44 20.54 -5.17
C HIS A 34 2.53 20.97 -4.02
N VAL A 35 2.30 20.06 -3.08
CA VAL A 35 1.38 20.25 -1.96
C VAL A 35 2.15 20.22 -0.64
N GLU A 36 1.88 21.20 0.21
CA GLU A 36 2.31 21.21 1.61
C GLU A 36 1.09 20.90 2.49
N VAL A 37 1.25 19.99 3.45
CA VAL A 37 0.15 19.56 4.32
C VAL A 37 0.54 19.74 5.78
N GLU A 38 -0.26 20.51 6.52
CA GLU A 38 -0.23 20.51 7.97
C GLU A 38 -1.16 19.42 8.49
N TYR A 39 -0.66 18.49 9.30
CA TYR A 39 -1.45 17.36 9.78
C TYR A 39 -1.07 16.92 11.19
N ASP A 40 -1.96 16.14 11.80
CA ASP A 40 -1.70 15.38 13.03
C ASP A 40 -1.48 13.91 12.63
N PRO A 41 -0.31 13.32 12.88
CA PRO A 41 0.00 11.98 12.38
C PRO A 41 -0.92 10.89 12.98
N TYR A 42 -1.42 11.08 14.21
CA TYR A 42 -2.40 10.16 14.82
C TYR A 42 -3.74 10.20 14.11
N ARG A 43 -4.17 11.38 13.64
CA ARG A 43 -5.42 11.52 12.90
C ARG A 43 -5.30 10.96 11.49
N VAL A 44 -4.18 11.24 10.82
CA VAL A 44 -3.93 10.74 9.46
C VAL A 44 -3.88 9.21 9.45
N VAL A 45 -3.11 8.57 10.36
CA VAL A 45 -3.06 7.10 10.42
C VAL A 45 -4.43 6.49 10.75
N SER A 46 -5.24 7.16 11.59
CA SER A 46 -6.60 6.73 11.90
C SER A 46 -7.53 6.84 10.70
N CYS A 47 -7.38 7.90 9.90
CA CYS A 47 -8.13 8.08 8.65
C CYS A 47 -7.74 7.02 7.62
N TYR A 48 -6.45 6.72 7.42
CA TYR A 48 -6.03 5.61 6.56
C TYR A 48 -6.54 4.26 7.04
N THR A 49 -6.43 3.98 8.33
CA THR A 49 -6.95 2.72 8.91
C THR A 49 -8.44 2.57 8.61
N ARG A 50 -9.23 3.65 8.79
CA ARG A 50 -10.66 3.67 8.46
C ARG A 50 -10.91 3.52 6.96
N LEU A 51 -10.15 4.22 6.13
CA LEU A 51 -10.24 4.17 4.67
C LEU A 51 -10.02 2.75 4.15
N PHE A 52 -8.97 2.07 4.63
CA PHE A 52 -8.65 0.72 4.18
C PHE A 52 -9.63 -0.32 4.72
N THR A 53 -10.11 -0.14 5.95
CA THR A 53 -11.08 -1.06 6.56
C THR A 53 -12.45 -1.02 5.87
N SER A 54 -12.83 0.14 5.32
CA SER A 54 -14.14 0.37 4.70
C SER A 54 -13.98 1.15 3.40
N SER A 55 -13.29 0.60 2.40
CA SER A 55 -12.92 1.31 1.17
C SER A 55 -14.01 1.31 0.08
N ARG A 56 -14.94 0.34 0.11
CA ARG A 56 -15.93 0.11 -0.96
C ARG A 56 -16.78 1.34 -1.33
N PHE A 57 -17.03 2.26 -0.40
CA PHE A 57 -17.82 3.46 -0.70
C PHE A 57 -17.16 4.36 -1.76
N LEU A 58 -15.83 4.30 -1.91
CA LEU A 58 -15.08 5.05 -2.90
C LEU A 58 -15.55 4.75 -4.33
N LEU A 59 -15.92 3.49 -4.63
CA LEU A 59 -16.41 3.05 -5.95
C LEU A 59 -17.69 3.77 -6.39
N SER A 60 -18.45 4.31 -5.44
CA SER A 60 -19.67 5.09 -5.72
C SER A 60 -19.45 6.61 -5.75
N ARG A 61 -18.30 7.11 -5.27
CA ARG A 61 -18.01 8.54 -5.15
C ARG A 61 -17.04 9.05 -6.22
N PHE A 62 -16.09 8.23 -6.65
CA PHE A 62 -14.99 8.66 -7.51
C PHE A 62 -14.89 7.80 -8.77
N THR A 63 -14.40 8.39 -9.85
CA THR A 63 -14.11 7.64 -11.08
C THR A 63 -12.87 6.76 -10.90
N LYS A 64 -12.71 5.74 -11.75
CA LYS A 64 -11.51 4.89 -11.75
C LYS A 64 -10.21 5.69 -11.87
N ASP A 65 -10.20 6.72 -12.70
CA ASP A 65 -9.01 7.55 -12.92
C ASP A 65 -8.69 8.43 -11.70
N GLN A 66 -9.72 8.94 -11.01
CA GLN A 66 -9.54 9.63 -9.72
C GLN A 66 -9.01 8.68 -8.65
N LEU A 67 -9.51 7.44 -8.61
CA LEU A 67 -8.99 6.42 -7.69
C LEU A 67 -7.54 6.07 -8.00
N GLU A 68 -7.19 5.86 -9.27
CA GLU A 68 -5.81 5.61 -9.70
C GLU A 68 -4.87 6.72 -9.21
N GLN A 69 -5.16 7.98 -9.53
CA GLN A 69 -4.30 9.10 -9.15
C GLN A 69 -4.29 9.34 -7.62
N GLY A 70 -5.44 9.22 -6.96
CA GLY A 70 -5.54 9.38 -5.52
C GLY A 70 -4.78 8.29 -4.76
N PHE A 71 -4.83 7.03 -5.19
CA PHE A 71 -4.05 5.98 -4.54
C PHE A 71 -2.55 6.13 -4.76
N TRP A 72 -2.11 6.66 -5.92
CA TRP A 72 -0.70 7.07 -6.08
C TRP A 72 -0.27 8.12 -5.05
N ALA A 73 -1.14 9.09 -4.72
CA ALA A 73 -0.89 10.04 -3.63
C ALA A 73 -0.82 9.34 -2.26
N VAL A 74 -1.67 8.32 -2.05
CA VAL A 74 -1.73 7.56 -0.79
C VAL A 74 -0.46 6.77 -0.53
N HIS A 75 0.03 5.97 -1.49
CA HIS A 75 1.19 5.10 -1.25
C HIS A 75 2.52 5.70 -1.70
N GLY A 76 2.51 6.68 -2.60
CA GLY A 76 3.72 7.31 -3.11
C GLY A 76 4.51 8.07 -2.03
N PRO A 77 5.82 8.28 -2.22
CA PRO A 77 6.67 8.92 -1.22
C PRO A 77 6.57 10.46 -1.22
N VAL A 78 5.90 11.05 -2.21
CA VAL A 78 5.94 12.48 -2.49
C VAL A 78 5.08 13.29 -1.52
N LEU A 79 3.92 12.76 -1.13
CA LEU A 79 3.04 13.42 -0.17
C LEU A 79 3.53 13.13 1.25
N ASP A 80 3.84 14.15 2.04
CA ASP A 80 4.39 13.98 3.39
C ASP A 80 3.49 13.12 4.30
N CYS A 81 2.17 13.29 4.18
CA CYS A 81 1.18 12.52 4.92
C CYS A 81 0.75 11.23 4.20
N SER A 82 1.51 10.72 3.23
CA SER A 82 1.24 9.43 2.58
C SER A 82 1.31 8.29 3.58
N VAL A 83 0.67 7.15 3.26
CA VAL A 83 0.76 5.98 4.12
C VAL A 83 2.17 5.39 4.16
N SER A 84 2.96 5.50 3.08
CA SER A 84 4.35 5.03 3.07
C SER A 84 5.23 5.81 4.04
N ASN A 85 4.93 7.08 4.30
CA ASN A 85 5.62 7.89 5.30
C ASN A 85 5.05 7.66 6.72
N ILE A 86 3.72 7.73 6.88
CA ILE A 86 3.05 7.68 8.19
C ILE A 86 3.27 6.36 8.94
N ILE A 87 3.38 5.22 8.25
CA ILE A 87 3.65 3.92 8.92
C ILE A 87 5.06 3.83 9.53
N TRP A 88 5.91 4.83 9.30
CA TRP A 88 7.24 4.93 9.91
C TRP A 88 7.40 6.12 10.86
N ASP A 89 6.36 6.93 11.02
CA ASP A 89 6.36 8.06 11.93
C ASP A 89 6.42 7.59 13.38
N GLN A 90 7.51 7.94 14.07
CA GLN A 90 7.77 7.53 15.45
C GLN A 90 6.97 8.34 16.47
N GLU A 91 6.32 9.43 16.07
CA GLU A 91 5.35 10.13 16.92
C GLU A 91 4.11 9.26 17.15
N VAL A 92 3.83 8.30 16.26
CA VAL A 92 2.70 7.37 16.36
C VAL A 92 3.16 6.01 16.93
N PRO A 93 2.51 5.50 18.00
CA PRO A 93 2.81 4.18 18.56
C PRO A 93 2.70 3.06 17.52
N PHE A 94 3.60 2.10 17.62
CA PHE A 94 3.73 1.01 16.66
C PHE A 94 2.41 0.24 16.45
N ASP A 95 1.65 -0.02 17.53
CA ASP A 95 0.40 -0.78 17.45
C ASP A 95 -0.66 -0.07 16.57
N ILE A 96 -0.64 1.26 16.52
CA ILE A 96 -1.54 2.04 15.65
C ILE A 96 -1.11 1.90 14.19
N ARG A 97 0.19 2.03 13.91
CA ARG A 97 0.76 1.89 12.56
C ARG A 97 0.60 0.46 12.03
N GLU A 98 0.81 -0.54 12.88
CA GLU A 98 0.54 -1.94 12.59
C GLU A 98 -0.92 -2.17 12.19
N ARG A 99 -1.89 -1.63 12.95
CA ARG A 99 -3.31 -1.73 12.60
C ARG A 99 -3.61 -1.15 11.22
N CYS A 100 -2.97 -0.04 10.86
CA CYS A 100 -3.11 0.57 9.54
C CYS A 100 -2.62 -0.37 8.42
N VAL A 101 -1.42 -0.94 8.55
CA VAL A 101 -0.89 -1.89 7.56
C VAL A 101 -1.77 -3.12 7.44
N ARG A 102 -2.22 -3.70 8.56
CA ARG A 102 -3.12 -4.86 8.54
C ARG A 102 -4.47 -4.56 7.91
N ALA A 103 -4.97 -3.32 8.02
CA ALA A 103 -6.21 -2.89 7.39
C ALA A 103 -6.12 -2.88 5.85
N MET A 104 -4.92 -2.78 5.27
CA MET A 104 -4.73 -2.83 3.82
C MET A 104 -5.25 -4.14 3.20
N TYR A 105 -5.30 -5.25 3.95
CA TYR A 105 -5.96 -6.47 3.49
C TYR A 105 -7.42 -6.20 3.04
N ARG A 106 -8.16 -5.37 3.79
CA ARG A 106 -9.55 -5.00 3.45
C ARG A 106 -9.61 -4.11 2.22
N LEU A 107 -8.65 -3.18 2.05
CA LEU A 107 -8.55 -2.39 0.83
C LEU A 107 -8.43 -3.29 -0.41
N PHE A 108 -7.53 -4.28 -0.36
CA PHE A 108 -7.34 -5.23 -1.44
C PHE A 108 -8.59 -6.09 -1.67
N ALA A 109 -9.15 -6.68 -0.61
CA ALA A 109 -10.29 -7.58 -0.72
C ALA A 109 -11.59 -6.87 -1.16
N ASP A 110 -11.83 -5.66 -0.69
CA ASP A 110 -13.12 -4.99 -0.83
C ASP A 110 -13.16 -3.97 -1.98
N LEU A 111 -12.00 -3.47 -2.44
CA LEU A 111 -11.89 -2.49 -3.53
C LEU A 111 -11.03 -3.00 -4.69
N PHE A 112 -9.74 -3.31 -4.50
CA PHE A 112 -8.88 -3.67 -5.64
C PHE A 112 -9.22 -5.01 -6.30
N ALA A 113 -9.85 -5.94 -5.57
CA ALA A 113 -10.38 -7.16 -6.14
C ALA A 113 -11.60 -6.92 -7.05
N GLU A 114 -12.37 -5.85 -6.80
CA GLU A 114 -13.58 -5.49 -7.55
C GLU A 114 -13.27 -4.54 -8.71
N GLU A 115 -12.47 -3.52 -8.44
CA GLU A 115 -12.01 -2.55 -9.43
C GLU A 115 -10.47 -2.58 -9.47
N PRO A 116 -9.88 -3.45 -10.31
CA PRO A 116 -8.45 -3.46 -10.53
C PRO A 116 -8.03 -2.14 -11.17
N LEU A 117 -7.34 -1.31 -10.40
CA LEU A 117 -6.80 -0.05 -10.90
C LEU A 117 -5.66 -0.31 -11.91
N ASN A 118 -5.19 0.73 -12.60
CA ASN A 118 -4.24 0.56 -13.69
C ASN A 118 -2.87 0.12 -13.15
N SER A 119 -2.28 0.92 -12.26
CA SER A 119 -0.93 0.70 -11.75
C SER A 119 -0.81 0.92 -10.24
N ALA A 120 -1.60 1.80 -9.64
CA ALA A 120 -1.50 2.14 -8.22
C ALA A 120 -1.61 0.90 -7.30
N ALA A 121 -2.57 0.01 -7.57
CA ALA A 121 -2.73 -1.22 -6.79
C ALA A 121 -1.54 -2.18 -6.90
N ASN A 122 -0.91 -2.25 -8.08
CA ASN A 122 0.26 -3.11 -8.32
C ASN A 122 1.53 -2.53 -7.69
N MET A 123 1.71 -1.20 -7.78
CA MET A 123 2.87 -0.47 -7.25
C MET A 123 2.77 -0.15 -5.76
N TRP A 124 1.64 -0.49 -5.12
CA TRP A 124 1.38 -0.26 -3.71
C TRP A 124 2.53 -0.77 -2.84
N TRP A 125 2.87 -2.06 -3.00
CA TRP A 125 3.87 -2.70 -2.16
C TRP A 125 5.29 -2.43 -2.61
N ASP A 126 5.52 -2.02 -3.86
CA ASP A 126 6.80 -1.44 -4.26
C ASP A 126 7.10 -0.25 -3.35
N SER A 127 6.20 0.73 -3.30
CA SER A 127 6.38 1.95 -2.50
C SER A 127 6.58 1.66 -1.01
N LEU A 128 5.79 0.75 -0.44
CA LEU A 128 5.82 0.47 1.00
C LEU A 128 7.02 -0.41 1.42
N ALA A 129 7.49 -1.30 0.55
CA ALA A 129 8.56 -2.24 0.85
C ALA A 129 9.92 -1.88 0.22
N TYR A 130 9.98 -0.83 -0.63
CA TYR A 130 11.19 -0.42 -1.37
C TYR A 130 12.44 -0.28 -0.48
N ALA A 131 12.26 0.21 0.74
CA ALA A 131 13.36 0.42 1.66
C ALA A 131 14.09 -0.88 2.05
N TRP A 132 13.41 -2.03 2.11
CA TRP A 132 14.09 -3.33 2.29
C TRP A 132 14.78 -3.78 1.00
N HIS A 133 14.11 -3.61 -0.14
CA HIS A 133 14.67 -3.96 -1.45
C HIS A 133 16.00 -3.24 -1.73
N CYS A 134 16.09 -1.95 -1.42
CA CYS A 134 17.33 -1.18 -1.58
C CYS A 134 18.32 -1.29 -0.40
N GLY A 135 18.00 -2.08 0.63
CA GLY A 135 18.86 -2.26 1.81
C GLY A 135 18.90 -1.08 2.79
N ASN A 136 18.05 -0.07 2.61
CA ASN A 136 17.91 1.05 3.55
C ASN A 136 17.26 0.60 4.88
N ARG A 137 16.45 -0.46 4.83
CA ARG A 137 15.93 -1.20 6.00
C ARG A 137 16.42 -2.62 5.96
N THR A 138 16.74 -3.19 7.12
CA THR A 138 17.20 -4.57 7.20
C THR A 138 16.64 -5.27 8.43
N ARG A 139 16.17 -6.51 8.24
CA ARG A 139 15.69 -7.36 9.35
C ARG A 139 16.74 -7.52 10.45
N ALA A 140 18.02 -7.62 10.07
CA ALA A 140 19.15 -7.84 10.97
C ALA A 140 19.33 -6.71 11.99
N LYS A 141 18.87 -5.49 11.67
CA LYS A 141 18.86 -4.36 12.61
C LYS A 141 17.94 -4.59 13.82
N GLY A 142 16.96 -5.47 13.70
CA GLY A 142 15.97 -5.73 14.75
C GLY A 142 15.01 -4.56 14.95
N GLY A 143 14.39 -4.49 16.13
CA GLY A 143 13.43 -3.43 16.45
C GLY A 143 12.27 -3.35 15.46
N GLU A 144 11.84 -2.14 15.12
CA GLU A 144 10.70 -1.92 14.21
C GLU A 144 10.95 -2.39 12.78
N ASP A 145 12.21 -2.42 12.30
CA ASP A 145 12.51 -2.96 10.97
C ASP A 145 12.12 -4.43 10.87
N ARG A 146 12.34 -5.20 11.94
CA ARG A 146 11.91 -6.60 12.02
C ARG A 146 10.39 -6.69 12.20
N LEU A 147 9.84 -5.95 13.15
CA LEU A 147 8.42 -6.03 13.51
C LEU A 147 7.52 -5.61 12.34
N MET A 148 7.82 -4.50 11.67
CA MET A 148 7.03 -4.05 10.52
C MET A 148 7.18 -4.97 9.31
N GLN A 149 8.37 -5.57 9.11
CA GLN A 149 8.57 -6.58 8.08
C GLN A 149 7.66 -7.81 8.33
N ASP A 150 7.57 -8.27 9.58
CA ASP A 150 6.65 -9.37 9.97
C ASP A 150 5.18 -8.98 9.66
N VAL A 151 4.76 -7.77 10.04
CA VAL A 151 3.39 -7.26 9.79
C VAL A 151 3.07 -7.18 8.29
N MET A 152 3.98 -6.65 7.47
CA MET A 152 3.80 -6.56 6.03
C MET A 152 3.74 -7.95 5.39
N PHE A 153 4.66 -8.84 5.75
CA PHE A 153 4.67 -10.23 5.27
C PHE A 153 3.36 -10.96 5.58
N GLU A 154 2.87 -10.89 6.83
CA GLU A 154 1.62 -11.51 7.22
C GLU A 154 0.40 -10.93 6.47
N THR A 155 0.41 -9.62 6.22
CA THR A 155 -0.66 -8.94 5.47
C THR A 155 -0.64 -9.38 4.00
N LEU A 156 0.54 -9.40 3.37
CA LEU A 156 0.75 -9.87 2.00
C LEU A 156 0.34 -11.34 1.84
N ALA A 157 0.69 -12.20 2.81
CA ALA A 157 0.30 -13.60 2.82
C ALA A 157 -1.23 -13.78 2.79
N ARG A 158 -1.96 -12.91 3.48
CA ARG A 158 -3.43 -12.90 3.45
C ARG A 158 -3.99 -12.36 2.13
N ILE A 159 -3.34 -11.36 1.53
CA ILE A 159 -3.74 -10.82 0.22
C ILE A 159 -3.53 -11.86 -0.88
N LEU A 160 -2.44 -12.64 -0.83
CA LEU A 160 -2.13 -13.71 -1.78
C LEU A 160 -3.23 -14.80 -1.84
N GLU A 161 -3.95 -15.02 -0.75
CA GLU A 161 -5.05 -15.99 -0.68
C GLU A 161 -6.38 -15.43 -1.24
N ILE A 162 -6.44 -14.15 -1.62
CA ILE A 162 -7.61 -13.58 -2.30
C ILE A 162 -7.71 -14.18 -3.72
N PRO A 163 -8.86 -14.72 -4.15
CA PRO A 163 -9.03 -15.31 -5.48
C PRO A 163 -9.21 -14.22 -6.56
N SER A 164 -8.24 -13.31 -6.67
CA SER A 164 -8.20 -12.21 -7.63
C SER A 164 -6.76 -12.07 -8.14
N GLU A 165 -6.55 -12.31 -9.43
CA GLU A 165 -5.22 -12.26 -10.05
C GLU A 165 -4.51 -10.92 -9.81
N PRO A 166 -5.15 -9.73 -9.96
CA PRO A 166 -4.51 -8.46 -9.60
C PRO A 166 -4.02 -8.39 -8.14
N CYS A 167 -4.81 -8.88 -7.19
CA CYS A 167 -4.40 -8.92 -5.78
C CYS A 167 -3.23 -9.88 -5.55
N GLN A 168 -3.25 -11.04 -6.21
CA GLN A 168 -2.18 -12.02 -6.13
C GLN A 168 -0.88 -11.49 -6.74
N VAL A 169 -0.93 -10.82 -7.89
CA VAL A 169 0.23 -10.18 -8.53
C VAL A 169 0.82 -9.12 -7.62
N ALA A 170 0.00 -8.22 -7.07
CA ALA A 170 0.46 -7.18 -6.15
C ALA A 170 1.06 -7.78 -4.86
N ALA A 171 0.48 -8.87 -4.33
CA ALA A 171 1.02 -9.55 -3.16
C ALA A 171 2.37 -10.23 -3.46
N LEU A 172 2.50 -10.92 -4.60
CA LEU A 172 3.76 -11.53 -5.01
C LEU A 172 4.85 -10.49 -5.21
N HIS A 173 4.52 -9.36 -5.83
CA HIS A 173 5.45 -8.23 -5.97
C HIS A 173 5.93 -7.75 -4.60
N GLY A 174 5.01 -7.43 -3.68
CA GLY A 174 5.35 -7.02 -2.33
C GLY A 174 6.17 -8.04 -1.54
N LEU A 175 5.86 -9.33 -1.68
CA LEU A 175 6.63 -10.42 -1.06
C LEU A 175 8.07 -10.49 -1.57
N GLY A 176 8.29 -10.15 -2.84
CA GLY A 176 9.60 -9.99 -3.43
C GLY A 176 10.38 -8.79 -2.87
N HIS A 177 9.71 -7.66 -2.59
CA HIS A 177 10.35 -6.45 -2.04
C HIS A 177 10.53 -6.44 -0.53
N VAL A 178 9.72 -7.19 0.23
CA VAL A 178 9.82 -7.19 1.70
C VAL A 178 11.01 -7.98 2.23
N HIS A 179 11.61 -8.89 1.43
CA HIS A 179 12.76 -9.72 1.81
C HIS A 179 12.57 -10.47 3.15
N HIS A 180 11.36 -10.97 3.41
CA HIS A 180 11.08 -11.77 4.60
C HIS A 180 11.63 -13.20 4.42
N PRO A 181 12.26 -13.81 5.45
CA PRO A 181 12.88 -15.14 5.32
C PRO A 181 11.89 -16.25 4.94
N ASP A 182 10.62 -16.10 5.27
CA ASP A 182 9.59 -17.11 4.99
C ASP A 182 8.91 -16.94 3.61
N THR A 183 9.35 -15.98 2.78
CA THR A 183 8.78 -15.69 1.46
C THR A 183 8.80 -16.92 0.54
N ASP A 184 9.93 -17.63 0.43
CA ASP A 184 10.01 -18.82 -0.44
C ASP A 184 9.02 -19.90 0.01
N GLY A 185 9.01 -20.24 1.31
CA GLY A 185 8.10 -21.25 1.85
C GLY A 185 6.62 -20.94 1.62
N LEU A 186 6.23 -19.67 1.80
CA LEU A 186 4.86 -19.21 1.51
C LEU A 186 4.52 -19.38 0.02
N ILE A 187 5.43 -18.98 -0.88
CA ILE A 187 5.21 -19.05 -2.32
C ILE A 187 5.16 -20.50 -2.81
N GLN A 188 6.04 -21.39 -2.32
CA GLN A 188 5.97 -22.81 -2.66
C GLN A 188 4.62 -23.42 -2.23
N GLY A 189 4.12 -23.02 -1.05
CA GLY A 189 2.80 -23.40 -0.57
C GLY A 189 1.67 -22.91 -1.49
N PHE A 190 1.71 -21.65 -1.90
CA PHE A 190 0.77 -21.06 -2.86
C PHE A 190 0.77 -21.81 -4.20
N LEU A 191 1.95 -22.08 -4.77
CA LEU A 191 2.11 -22.82 -6.02
C LEU A 191 1.62 -24.27 -5.90
N GLY A 192 1.83 -24.91 -4.76
CA GLY A 192 1.37 -26.27 -4.48
C GLY A 192 -0.15 -26.39 -4.40
N LYS A 193 -0.83 -25.40 -3.82
CA LYS A 193 -2.30 -25.33 -3.77
C LYS A 193 -2.91 -24.98 -5.13
N ASN A 194 -2.20 -24.23 -5.97
CA ASN A 194 -2.70 -23.70 -7.23
C ASN A 194 -1.97 -24.31 -8.44
N GLY A 195 -2.13 -25.63 -8.64
CA GLY A 195 -1.44 -26.37 -9.70
C GLY A 195 -1.76 -25.91 -11.13
N SER A 196 -2.88 -25.22 -11.35
CA SER A 196 -3.37 -24.76 -12.65
C SER A 196 -3.18 -23.26 -12.92
N LEU A 197 -2.27 -22.58 -12.20
CA LEU A 197 -1.96 -21.16 -12.45
C LEU A 197 -1.46 -20.95 -13.89
N ALA A 198 -1.80 -19.78 -14.44
CA ALA A 198 -1.24 -19.33 -15.71
C ALA A 198 0.31 -19.33 -15.64
N PRO A 199 1.01 -19.75 -16.71
CA PRO A 199 2.48 -19.84 -16.71
C PRO A 199 3.18 -18.56 -16.27
N LYS A 200 2.72 -17.40 -16.73
CA LYS A 200 3.29 -16.09 -16.36
C LYS A 200 3.19 -15.81 -14.86
N LEU A 201 2.05 -16.10 -14.25
CA LEU A 201 1.86 -15.89 -12.81
C LEU A 201 2.73 -16.85 -11.99
N ARG A 202 2.91 -18.09 -12.47
CA ARG A 202 3.85 -19.05 -11.88
C ARG A 202 5.29 -18.56 -11.95
N GLU A 203 5.73 -18.08 -13.10
CA GLU A 203 7.07 -17.49 -13.29
C GLU A 203 7.29 -16.29 -12.36
N TYR A 204 6.29 -15.42 -12.27
CA TYR A 204 6.33 -14.26 -11.40
C TYR A 204 6.41 -14.63 -9.92
N ALA A 205 5.63 -15.62 -9.47
CA ALA A 205 5.70 -16.15 -8.12
C ALA A 205 7.11 -16.72 -7.82
N LEU A 206 7.68 -17.49 -8.74
CA LEU A 206 9.04 -18.01 -8.59
C LEU A 206 10.09 -16.90 -8.53
N ALA A 207 9.92 -15.81 -9.28
CA ALA A 207 10.80 -14.63 -9.19
C ALA A 207 10.68 -13.96 -7.80
N ALA A 208 9.46 -13.78 -7.29
CA ALA A 208 9.22 -13.26 -5.95
C ALA A 208 9.87 -14.11 -4.85
N ALA A 209 9.85 -15.44 -4.98
CA ALA A 209 10.52 -16.35 -4.03
C ALA A 209 12.04 -16.16 -3.96
N ARG A 210 12.64 -15.64 -5.03
CA ARG A 210 14.08 -15.32 -5.12
C ARG A 210 14.38 -13.84 -4.91
N PHE A 211 13.36 -13.01 -4.63
CA PHE A 211 13.47 -11.56 -4.55
C PHE A 211 13.95 -10.92 -5.88
N GLU A 212 13.55 -11.50 -7.01
CA GLU A 212 13.92 -11.09 -8.38
C GLU A 212 12.75 -10.41 -9.11
N VAL A 213 11.76 -9.88 -8.38
CA VAL A 213 10.71 -9.06 -8.99
C VAL A 213 11.30 -7.71 -9.40
N LEU A 214 10.91 -7.25 -10.59
CA LEU A 214 11.22 -5.93 -11.13
C LEU A 214 10.09 -4.95 -10.83
#